data_AF-A0A2P7QW41-F1
#
_entry.id   AF-A0A2P7QW41-F1
#
_cell.length_a   1.000
_cell.length_b   1.000
_cell.length_c   1.000
_cell.angle_alpha   90.00
_cell.angle_beta   90.00
_cell.angle_gamma   90.00
#
_symmetry.space_group_name_H-M   'P 1'
#
loop_
_entity.id
_entity.type
_entity.pdbx_description
1 polymer ?
#
loop_
_entity_poly.entity_id
_entity_poly.type
_entity_poly.pdbx_seq_one_letter_code
_entity_poly.pdbx_strand_id
1 'polypeptide(L)'
;MGGTRTAAKMIMRWTDTCDRTARNWLCGTVGPSGYHLIRLARRSDAVLSVILGLSGRGDLALVTDIHAVEVALAKASDTIELLKRQHRHKAGCS
;
A
#
# COMPACT_ATOMS: atom_id res chain seq x y z
N MET A 1 4.40 -0.24 23.28
CA MET A 1 3.13 -1.02 23.17
C MET A 1 1.99 -0.31 22.43
N GLY A 2 2.16 0.89 21.85
CA GLY A 2 1.08 1.61 21.14
C GLY A 2 0.76 1.11 19.72
N GLY A 3 1.76 0.61 18.97
CA GLY A 3 1.59 0.19 17.57
C GLY A 3 0.63 -0.97 17.36
N THR A 4 0.63 -1.95 18.26
CA THR A 4 -0.24 -3.14 18.18
C THR A 4 -1.72 -2.78 18.27
N ARG A 5 -2.08 -1.76 19.07
CA ARG A 5 -3.47 -1.31 19.21
C ARG A 5 -3.98 -0.66 17.92
N THR A 6 -3.15 0.17 17.29
CA THR A 6 -3.48 0.80 16.00
C THR A 6 -3.58 -0.24 14.90
N ALA A 7 -2.64 -1.18 14.84
CA ALA A 7 -2.65 -2.29 13.90
C ALA A 7 -3.91 -3.15 14.05
N ALA A 8 -4.30 -3.50 15.29
CA ALA A 8 -5.51 -4.28 15.55
C ALA A 8 -6.77 -3.56 15.05
N LYS A 9 -6.89 -2.24 15.30
CA LYS A 9 -8.01 -1.43 14.80
C LYS A 9 -8.06 -1.39 13.27
N MET A 10 -6.91 -1.29 12.58
CA MET A 10 -6.87 -1.34 11.12
C MET A 10 -7.33 -2.69 10.59
N ILE A 11 -6.83 -3.78 11.17
CA ILE A 11 -7.23 -5.15 10.80
C ILE A 11 -8.74 -5.31 10.97
N MET A 12 -9.29 -4.93 12.12
CA MET A 12 -10.74 -4.99 12.36
C MET A 12 -11.52 -4.19 11.31
N ARG A 13 -11.12 -2.95 11.03
CA ARG A 13 -11.77 -2.11 10.03
C ARG A 13 -11.71 -2.69 8.62
N TRP A 14 -10.64 -3.39 8.26
CA TRP A 14 -10.47 -3.96 6.92
C TRP A 14 -11.14 -5.32 6.76
N THR A 15 -11.29 -6.08 7.84
CA THR A 15 -11.68 -7.49 7.81
C THR A 15 -13.00 -7.80 8.53
N ASP A 16 -13.60 -6.82 9.20
CA ASP A 16 -14.76 -6.93 10.10
C ASP A 16 -14.60 -7.98 11.21
N THR A 17 -13.36 -8.33 11.54
CA THR A 17 -13.06 -9.26 12.63
C THR A 17 -13.14 -8.57 13.99
N CYS A 18 -13.28 -9.35 15.06
CA CYS A 18 -13.26 -8.81 16.41
C CYS A 18 -11.82 -8.54 16.90
N ASP A 19 -11.72 -7.68 17.90
CA ASP A 19 -10.45 -7.23 18.46
C ASP A 19 -9.55 -8.37 18.96
N ARG A 20 -10.12 -9.39 19.61
CA ARG A 20 -9.40 -10.58 20.06
C ARG A 20 -8.75 -11.31 18.89
N THR A 21 -9.49 -11.55 17.81
CA THR A 21 -8.99 -12.24 16.62
C THR A 21 -7.89 -11.43 15.94
N ALA A 22 -8.06 -10.12 15.81
CA ALA A 22 -7.04 -9.23 15.26
C ALA A 22 -5.74 -9.26 16.07
N ARG A 23 -5.82 -9.26 17.41
CA ARG A 23 -4.63 -9.41 18.28
C ARG A 23 -3.99 -10.79 18.13
N ASN A 24 -4.79 -11.85 18.07
CA ASN A 24 -4.26 -13.20 17.88
C ASN A 24 -3.48 -13.34 16.57
N TRP A 25 -3.92 -12.68 15.48
CA TRP A 25 -3.16 -12.63 14.22
C TRP A 25 -1.85 -11.86 14.38
N LEU A 26 -1.89 -10.68 15.02
CA LEU A 26 -0.69 -9.87 15.27
C LEU A 26 0.33 -10.57 16.17
N CYS A 27 -0.14 -11.40 17.11
CA CYS A 27 0.70 -12.21 17.97
C CYS A 27 1.11 -13.55 17.35
N GLY A 28 0.63 -13.87 16.14
CA GLY A 28 0.92 -15.14 15.46
C GLY A 28 0.30 -16.38 16.13
N THR A 29 -0.67 -16.21 17.03
CA THR A 29 -1.33 -17.31 17.74
C THR A 29 -2.22 -18.15 16.81
N VAL A 30 -2.93 -17.49 15.90
CA VAL A 30 -3.68 -18.11 14.81
C VAL A 30 -3.56 -17.23 13.56
N GLY A 31 -3.67 -17.80 12.37
CA GLY A 31 -3.65 -17.05 11.11
C GLY A 31 -5.05 -16.56 10.68
N PRO A 32 -5.12 -15.53 9.80
CA PRO A 32 -6.34 -15.20 9.10
C PRO A 32 -6.76 -16.33 8.15
N SER A 33 -8.07 -16.53 7.98
CA SER A 33 -8.57 -17.39 6.90
C SER A 33 -8.29 -16.76 5.53
N GLY A 34 -8.35 -17.55 4.45
CA GLY A 34 -8.13 -17.04 3.08
C GLY A 34 -9.02 -15.84 2.73
N TYR A 35 -10.28 -15.84 3.17
CA TYR A 35 -11.19 -14.70 3.01
C TYR A 35 -10.65 -13.41 3.65
N HIS A 36 -10.19 -13.49 4.91
CA HIS A 36 -9.65 -12.33 5.61
C HIS A 36 -8.30 -11.90 5.03
N LEU A 37 -7.47 -12.85 4.58
CA LEU A 37 -6.19 -12.57 3.96
C LEU A 37 -6.35 -11.77 2.65
N ILE A 38 -7.34 -12.12 1.82
CA ILE A 38 -7.69 -11.36 0.61
C ILE A 38 -8.14 -9.93 0.98
N ARG A 39 -8.97 -9.77 2.01
CA ARG A 39 -9.41 -8.44 2.47
C ARG A 39 -8.25 -7.56 2.93
N LEU A 40 -7.26 -8.14 3.62
CA LEU A 40 -6.03 -7.44 4.01
C LEU A 40 -5.19 -7.07 2.79
N ALA A 41 -4.96 -8.01 1.87
CA ALA A 41 -4.19 -7.78 0.65
C ALA A 41 -4.79 -6.66 -0.24
N ARG A 42 -6.13 -6.55 -0.28
CA ARG A 42 -6.83 -5.47 -1.00
C ARG A 42 -6.58 -4.06 -0.44
N ARG A 43 -6.03 -3.94 0.76
CA ARG A 43 -5.82 -2.66 1.46
C ARG A 43 -4.36 -2.40 1.80
N SER A 44 -3.48 -3.38 1.64
CA SER A 44 -2.08 -3.29 2.04
C SER A 44 -1.19 -4.03 1.05
N ASP A 45 -0.40 -3.26 0.31
CA ASP A 45 0.57 -3.80 -0.66
C ASP A 45 1.65 -4.63 0.04
N ALA A 46 2.00 -4.27 1.27
CA ALA A 46 2.91 -5.07 2.09
C ALA A 46 2.35 -6.48 2.36
N VAL A 47 1.06 -6.60 2.67
CA VAL A 47 0.41 -7.91 2.85
C VAL A 47 0.36 -8.67 1.53
N LEU A 48 0.01 -8.01 0.43
CA LEU A 48 0.01 -8.64 -0.90
C LEU A 48 1.39 -9.16 -1.30
N SER A 49 2.44 -8.37 -1.08
CA SER A 49 3.83 -8.74 -1.35
C SER A 49 4.26 -9.98 -0.55
N VAL A 50 3.93 -10.03 0.74
CA VAL A 50 4.21 -11.21 1.58
C VAL A 50 3.47 -12.45 1.07
N ILE A 51 2.19 -12.33 0.69
CA ILE A 51 1.41 -13.46 0.14
C ILE A 51 2.05 -13.96 -1.16
N LEU A 52 2.43 -13.05 -2.05
CA LEU A 52 3.07 -13.40 -3.33
C LEU A 52 4.42 -14.10 -3.08
N GLY A 53 5.25 -13.57 -2.17
CA GLY A 53 6.51 -14.19 -1.79
C GLY A 53 6.33 -15.60 -1.21
N LEU A 54 5.38 -15.78 -0.29
CA LEU A 54 5.07 -17.09 0.30
C LEU A 54 4.46 -18.07 -0.72
N SER A 55 3.82 -17.56 -1.77
CA SER A 55 3.27 -18.38 -2.86
C SER A 55 4.31 -18.79 -3.91
N GLY A 56 5.57 -18.37 -3.77
CA GLY A 56 6.62 -18.60 -4.76
C GLY A 56 6.47 -17.73 -6.02
N ARG A 57 5.68 -16.64 -5.95
CA ARG A 57 5.38 -15.71 -7.05
C ARG A 57 5.84 -14.28 -6.74
N GLY A 58 6.99 -14.15 -6.06
CA GLY A 58 7.53 -12.86 -5.65
C GLY A 58 7.88 -11.93 -6.83
N ASP A 59 8.12 -12.50 -8.01
CA ASP A 59 8.31 -11.78 -9.27
C ASP A 59 7.12 -10.87 -9.62
N LEU A 60 5.88 -11.29 -9.33
CA LEU A 60 4.69 -10.48 -9.56
C LEU A 60 4.61 -9.25 -8.63
N ALA A 61 5.21 -9.32 -7.44
CA ALA A 61 5.30 -8.17 -6.56
C ALA A 61 6.24 -7.09 -7.12
N LEU A 62 7.35 -7.51 -7.76
CA LEU A 62 8.31 -6.60 -8.40
C LEU A 62 7.70 -5.85 -9.58
N VAL A 63 6.87 -6.51 -10.39
CA VAL A 63 6.19 -5.88 -11.55
C VAL A 63 5.24 -4.76 -11.10
N THR A 64 4.55 -4.95 -9.96
CA THR A 64 3.65 -3.92 -9.41
C THR A 64 4.42 -2.69 -8.94
N ASP A 65 5.60 -2.90 -8.34
CA ASP A 65 6.48 -1.82 -7.86
C ASP A 65 7.02 -0.97 -9.02
N ILE A 66 7.49 -1.62 -10.09
CA ILE A 66 7.99 -0.92 -11.29
C ILE A 66 6.89 -0.05 -11.92
N HIS A 67 5.68 -0.58 -12.09
CA HIS A 67 4.59 0.20 -12.66
C HIS A 67 4.21 1.40 -11.78
N ALA A 68 4.22 1.23 -10.46
CA ALA A 68 3.99 2.32 -9.52
C ALA A 68 5.06 3.42 -9.64
N VAL A 69 6.32 3.03 -9.81
CA VAL A 69 7.44 3.95 -10.04
C VAL A 69 7.29 4.71 -11.36
N GLU A 70 6.94 4.02 -12.47
CA GLU A 70 6.69 4.65 -13.77
C GLU A 70 5.58 5.70 -13.70
N VAL A 71 4.46 5.36 -13.04
CA VAL A 71 3.32 6.28 -12.85
C VAL A 71 3.72 7.48 -12.00
N ALA A 72 4.49 7.28 -10.93
CA ALA A 72 4.97 8.37 -10.09
C ALA A 72 5.93 9.30 -10.85
N LEU A 73 6.83 8.75 -11.65
CA LEU A 73 7.78 9.49 -12.48
C LEU A 73 7.08 10.32 -13.57
N ALA A 74 6.05 9.75 -14.23
CA ALA A 74 5.25 10.48 -15.22
C ALA A 74 4.57 11.70 -14.59
N LYS A 75 3.92 11.53 -13.43
CA LYS A 75 3.27 12.63 -12.70
C LYS A 75 4.25 13.72 -12.27
N ALA A 76 5.43 13.33 -11.79
CA ALA A 76 6.49 14.27 -11.42
C ALA A 76 6.95 15.08 -12.63
N SER A 77 7.12 14.42 -13.79
CA SER A 77 7.52 15.08 -15.04
C SER A 77 6.48 16.08 -15.53
N ASP A 78 5.19 15.71 -15.50
CA ASP A 78 4.09 16.61 -15.86
C ASP A 78 4.06 17.86 -14.97
N THR A 79 4.29 17.66 -13.67
CA THR A 79 4.34 18.75 -12.70
C THR A 79 5.49 19.71 -12.99
N ILE A 80 6.66 19.18 -13.34
CA ILE A 80 7.83 19.98 -13.74
C ILE A 80 7.52 20.81 -14.99
N GLU A 81 6.87 20.22 -16.00
CA GLU A 81 6.52 20.94 -17.23
C GLU A 81 5.46 22.03 -16.99
N LEU A 82 4.49 21.79 -16.10
CA LEU A 82 3.54 22.81 -15.66
C LEU A 82 4.24 24.00 -15.00
N LEU A 83 5.18 23.73 -14.09
CA LEU A 83 5.94 24.79 -13.39
C LEU A 83 6.81 25.60 -14.37
N LYS A 84 7.48 24.94 -15.33
CA LYS A 84 8.25 25.63 -16.37
C LYS A 84 7.37 26.57 -17.19
N ARG A 85 6.18 26.13 -17.60
CA ARG A 85 5.22 26.96 -18.37
C ARG A 85 4.78 28.19 -17.59
N GLN A 86 4.45 28.04 -16.31
CA GLN A 86 4.06 29.15 -15.44
C GLN A 86 5.18 30.20 -15.31
N HIS A 87 6.44 29.75 -15.18
CA HIS A 87 7.58 30.65 -15.08
C HIS A 87 7.80 31.43 -16.39
N ARG A 88 7.68 30.77 -17.55
CA ARG A 88 7.76 31.46 -18.86
C ARG A 88 6.65 32.50 -19.07
N HIS A 89 5.42 32.21 -18.65
CA HIS A 89 4.33 33.17 -18.73
C HIS A 89 4.54 34.39 -17.81
N LYS A 90 5.09 34.20 -16.62
CA LYS A 90 5.43 35.32 -15.72
C LYS A 90 6.59 36.17 -16.24
N ALA A 91 7.60 35.55 -16.84
CA ALA A 91 8.75 36.26 -17.40
C ALA A 91 8.43 37.05 -18.68
N GLY A 92 7.43 36.64 -19.46
CA GLY A 92 7.00 37.35 -20.68
C GLY A 92 5.95 38.45 -20.48
N CYS A 93 5.50 38.69 -19.24
CA CYS A 93 4.46 39.69 -18.93
C CYS A 93 5.03 40.94 -18.23
N SER A 94 6.36 41.10 -18.20
CA SER A 94 7.07 42.18 -17.53
C SER A 94 7.93 43.01 -18.49
#